data_AF-A0A093BTV8-F1
#
_entry.id   AF-A0A093BTV8-F1
#
_cell.length_a   1.000
_cell.length_b   1.000
_cell.length_c   1.000
_cell.angle_alpha   90.00
_cell.angle_beta   90.00
_cell.angle_gamma   90.00
#
_symmetry.space_group_name_H-M   'P 1'
#
loop_
_entity.id
_entity.type
_entity.pdbx_description
1 polymer ?
#
loop_
_entity_poly.entity_id
_entity_poly.type
_entity_poly.pdbx_seq_one_letter_code
_entity_poly.pdbx_strand_id
1 'polypeptide(L)'
;TLDFRRAGFGLFEDLLGRVPWHKPLEGRGAQESWLIFKDHLLQAQEWCIPTKRKSGRNTSRPAWMNKELLDKLKHKREAYREQEQEQVAWGEYREAARDQVRKAKTLIELNLARDIKGNKKSFYRYIGDERRTRENVSPLWNETGDLVTQDMEKAEILNDFFASVFTDKSSSCTAKVTEGKGRDWENEEPPTVGEDKV
;
A
#
# COMPACT_ATOMS: atom_id res chain seq x y z
N THR A 1 8.20 -4.30 -1.48
CA THR A 1 7.18 -4.91 -2.38
C THR A 1 7.92 -5.81 -3.33
N LEU A 2 7.34 -6.95 -3.73
CA LEU A 2 7.95 -7.83 -4.73
C LEU A 2 8.02 -7.13 -6.10
N ASP A 3 9.09 -7.37 -6.84
CA ASP A 3 9.28 -6.85 -8.19
C ASP A 3 9.15 -7.94 -9.25
N PHE A 4 7.90 -8.25 -9.60
CA PHE A 4 7.56 -9.29 -10.58
C PHE A 4 8.12 -9.04 -11.99
N ARG A 5 8.53 -7.80 -12.32
CA ARG A 5 9.16 -7.49 -13.62
C ARG A 5 10.56 -8.07 -13.75
N ARG A 6 11.22 -8.33 -12.61
CA ARG A 6 12.57 -8.92 -12.54
C ARG A 6 12.53 -10.36 -12.01
N ALA A 7 11.34 -10.95 -11.91
CA ALA A 7 11.19 -12.31 -11.42
C ALA A 7 11.75 -13.31 -12.44
N GLY A 8 12.51 -14.29 -11.94
CA GLY A 8 12.95 -15.43 -12.74
C GLY A 8 11.90 -16.53 -12.74
N PHE A 9 10.85 -16.41 -13.55
CA PHE A 9 9.73 -17.36 -13.57
C PHE A 9 10.16 -18.79 -13.95
N GLY A 10 11.14 -18.96 -14.84
CA GLY A 10 11.68 -20.30 -15.16
C GLY A 10 12.33 -20.98 -13.96
N LEU A 11 13.10 -20.24 -13.15
CA LEU A 11 13.67 -20.77 -11.90
C LEU A 11 12.59 -21.08 -10.86
N PHE A 12 11.51 -20.30 -10.85
CA PHE A 12 10.38 -20.49 -9.96
C PHE A 12 9.61 -21.77 -10.28
N GLU A 13 9.34 -22.01 -11.58
CA GLU A 13 8.71 -23.25 -12.06
C GLU A 13 9.61 -24.46 -11.81
N ASP A 14 10.91 -24.36 -12.07
CA ASP A 14 11.86 -25.44 -11.81
C ASP A 14 11.93 -25.82 -10.33
N LEU A 15 11.91 -24.82 -9.42
CA LEU A 15 11.95 -25.06 -7.98
C LEU A 15 10.70 -25.80 -7.50
N LEU A 16 9.52 -25.41 -7.97
CA LEU A 16 8.26 -26.06 -7.58
C LEU A 16 8.08 -27.43 -8.27
N GLY A 17 8.55 -27.58 -9.51
CA GLY A 17 8.48 -28.83 -10.26
C GLY A 17 9.41 -29.92 -9.72
N ARG A 18 10.50 -29.55 -9.04
CA ARG A 18 11.44 -30.49 -8.41
C ARG A 18 10.97 -31.02 -7.04
N VAL A 19 9.95 -30.41 -6.44
CA VAL A 19 9.43 -30.86 -5.15
C VAL A 19 8.69 -32.18 -5.33
N PRO A 20 9.05 -33.26 -4.61
CA PRO A 20 8.37 -34.55 -4.71
C PRO A 20 7.03 -34.52 -3.95
N TRP A 21 6.03 -33.82 -4.50
CA TRP A 21 4.74 -33.51 -3.85
C TRP A 21 3.98 -34.71 -3.28
N HIS A 22 4.19 -35.91 -3.81
CA HIS A 22 3.57 -37.13 -3.29
C HIS A 22 3.95 -37.40 -1.83
N LYS A 23 5.19 -37.15 -1.40
CA LYS A 23 5.64 -37.45 -0.02
C LYS A 23 5.10 -36.48 1.05
N PRO A 24 5.23 -35.15 0.89
CA PRO A 24 4.76 -34.22 1.91
C PRO A 24 3.24 -34.16 2.01
N LEU A 25 2.51 -34.54 0.96
CA LEU A 25 1.04 -34.46 0.92
C LEU A 25 0.34 -35.78 1.27
N GLU A 26 1.05 -36.91 1.29
CA GLU A 26 0.48 -38.22 1.59
C GLU A 26 -0.07 -38.28 3.02
N GLY A 27 -1.33 -38.73 3.16
CA GLY A 27 -1.99 -38.94 4.45
C GLY A 27 -2.40 -37.67 5.21
N ARG A 28 -2.27 -36.48 4.61
CA ARG A 28 -2.58 -35.19 5.26
C ARG A 28 -3.94 -34.63 4.85
N GLY A 29 -4.56 -33.91 5.79
CA GLY A 29 -5.81 -33.18 5.53
C GLY A 29 -5.60 -31.99 4.60
N ALA A 30 -6.68 -31.48 4.01
CA ALA A 30 -6.64 -30.37 3.04
C ALA A 30 -5.92 -29.12 3.59
N GLN A 31 -6.14 -28.79 4.86
CA GLN A 31 -5.52 -27.63 5.50
C GLN A 31 -4.00 -27.78 5.68
N GLU A 32 -3.54 -28.96 6.11
CA GLU A 32 -2.11 -29.25 6.30
C GLU A 32 -1.39 -29.29 4.96
N SER A 33 -2.00 -29.92 3.96
CA SER A 33 -1.52 -29.95 2.59
C SER A 33 -1.39 -28.54 2.00
N TRP A 34 -2.35 -27.66 2.26
CA TRP A 34 -2.29 -26.26 1.84
C TRP A 34 -1.15 -25.49 2.50
N LEU A 35 -0.94 -25.67 3.81
CA LEU A 35 0.16 -25.00 4.52
C LEU A 35 1.53 -25.40 3.97
N ILE A 36 1.72 -26.69 3.66
CA ILE A 36 2.98 -27.19 3.10
C ILE A 36 3.22 -26.66 1.69
N PHE A 37 2.18 -26.64 0.87
CA PHE A 37 2.25 -26.04 -0.46
C PHE A 37 2.59 -24.54 -0.37
N LYS A 38 1.91 -23.81 0.50
CA LYS A 38 2.12 -22.38 0.72
C LYS A 38 3.55 -22.08 1.18
N ASP A 39 4.12 -22.91 2.05
CA ASP A 39 5.50 -22.75 2.52
C ASP A 39 6.50 -22.86 1.37
N HIS A 40 6.41 -23.93 0.56
CA HIS A 40 7.27 -24.12 -0.60
C HIS A 40 7.10 -23.00 -1.64
N LEU A 41 5.87 -22.53 -1.84
CA LEU A 41 5.56 -21.41 -2.72
C LEU A 41 6.23 -20.10 -2.24
N LEU A 42 6.15 -19.81 -0.94
CA LEU A 42 6.74 -18.62 -0.35
C LEU A 42 8.28 -18.68 -0.36
N GLN A 43 8.85 -19.84 -0.13
CA GLN A 43 10.29 -20.06 -0.28
C GLN A 43 10.72 -19.79 -1.72
N ALA A 44 10.11 -20.44 -2.71
CA ALA A 44 10.41 -20.20 -4.13
C ALA A 44 10.25 -18.71 -4.51
N GLN A 45 9.24 -18.04 -3.95
CA GLN A 45 8.99 -16.62 -4.18
C GLN A 45 10.13 -15.75 -3.64
N GLU A 46 10.67 -16.06 -2.46
CA GLU A 46 11.77 -15.33 -1.85
C GLU A 46 13.08 -15.44 -2.67
N TRP A 47 13.35 -16.62 -3.22
CA TRP A 47 14.54 -16.86 -4.05
C TRP A 47 14.42 -16.25 -5.45
N CYS A 48 13.24 -16.31 -6.08
CA CYS A 48 13.07 -15.97 -7.49
C CYS A 48 12.60 -14.54 -7.74
N ILE A 49 12.04 -13.86 -6.74
CA ILE A 49 11.43 -12.54 -6.92
C ILE A 49 12.16 -11.49 -6.06
N PRO A 50 13.01 -10.66 -6.67
CA PRO A 50 13.68 -9.59 -5.97
C PRO A 50 12.68 -8.63 -5.30
N THR A 51 12.98 -8.19 -4.08
CA THR A 51 12.21 -7.12 -3.45
C THR A 51 12.64 -5.76 -4.00
N LYS A 52 11.69 -4.97 -4.52
CA LYS A 52 11.94 -3.54 -4.72
C LYS A 52 11.80 -2.81 -3.39
N ARG A 53 12.80 -1.97 -3.09
CA ARG A 53 12.61 -0.89 -2.12
C ARG A 53 11.44 -0.07 -2.62
N LYS A 54 10.40 0.06 -1.78
CA LYS A 54 9.43 1.13 -2.01
C LYS A 54 10.27 2.41 -1.97
N SER A 55 10.38 3.12 -3.08
CA SER A 55 10.66 4.55 -2.99
C SER A 55 9.54 5.09 -2.13
N GLY A 56 9.83 5.33 -0.85
CA GLY A 56 8.91 6.13 -0.05
C GLY A 56 8.63 7.37 -0.87
N ARG A 57 7.41 7.92 -0.82
CA ARG A 57 7.13 9.26 -1.39
C ARG A 57 8.20 10.30 -0.98
N ASN A 58 8.96 10.01 0.08
CA ASN A 58 10.07 10.77 0.63
C ASN A 58 11.40 10.68 -0.17
N THR A 59 11.59 9.75 -1.11
CA THR A 59 12.78 9.78 -1.99
C THR A 59 12.54 10.63 -3.23
N SER A 60 11.28 10.88 -3.58
CA SER A 60 10.96 11.91 -4.56
C SER A 60 11.08 13.25 -3.87
N ARG A 61 11.99 14.05 -4.39
CA ARG A 61 12.20 15.43 -3.99
C ARG A 61 10.86 16.19 -4.02
N PRO A 62 10.44 16.84 -2.91
CA PRO A 62 9.23 17.66 -2.94
C PRO A 62 9.32 18.70 -4.06
N ALA A 63 8.20 18.97 -4.74
CA ALA A 63 8.19 19.87 -5.91
C ALA A 63 8.70 21.29 -5.62
N TRP A 64 8.62 21.72 -4.36
CA TRP A 64 9.13 23.02 -3.88
C TRP A 64 10.64 23.05 -3.62
N MET A 65 11.30 21.89 -3.58
CA MET A 65 12.69 21.78 -3.18
C MET A 65 13.58 21.90 -4.44
N ASN A 66 14.12 23.08 -4.73
CA ASN A 66 15.07 23.33 -5.85
C ASN A 66 16.54 23.08 -5.43
N LYS A 67 17.46 22.74 -6.38
CA LYS A 67 18.89 22.37 -6.16
C LYS A 67 19.59 23.39 -5.27
N GLU A 68 19.41 24.67 -5.58
CA GLU A 68 19.91 25.78 -4.76
C GLU A 68 19.43 25.75 -3.31
N LEU A 69 18.16 25.40 -3.07
CA LEU A 69 17.60 25.33 -1.71
C LEU A 69 18.24 24.20 -0.91
N LEU A 70 18.57 23.10 -1.59
CA LEU A 70 19.24 21.93 -1.01
C LEU A 70 20.70 22.24 -0.69
N ASP A 71 21.39 22.96 -1.59
CA ASP A 71 22.74 23.42 -1.38
C ASP A 71 22.80 24.41 -0.20
N LYS A 72 21.84 25.35 -0.11
CA LYS A 72 21.68 26.24 1.06
C LYS A 72 21.42 25.46 2.35
N LEU A 73 20.60 24.41 2.33
CA LEU A 73 20.35 23.55 3.49
C LEU A 73 21.55 22.67 3.89
N LYS A 74 22.43 22.32 2.94
CA LYS A 74 23.69 21.65 3.23
C LYS A 74 24.69 22.60 3.85
N HIS A 75 24.88 23.78 3.25
CA HIS A 75 25.71 24.86 3.80
C HIS A 75 25.25 25.25 5.21
N LYS A 76 23.93 25.34 5.44
CA LYS A 76 23.34 25.48 6.77
C LYS A 76 23.83 24.42 7.76
N ARG A 77 23.81 23.15 7.35
CA ARG A 77 24.09 22.00 8.20
C ARG A 77 25.59 21.83 8.45
N GLU A 78 26.43 22.26 7.52
CA GLU A 78 27.88 22.40 7.68
C GLU A 78 28.21 23.59 8.59
N ALA A 79 27.65 24.77 8.31
CA ALA A 79 27.77 25.94 9.18
C ALA A 79 27.28 25.64 10.60
N TYR A 80 26.21 24.88 10.81
CA TYR A 80 25.78 24.46 12.15
C TYR A 80 26.82 23.56 12.86
N ARG A 81 27.47 22.67 12.12
CA ARG A 81 28.51 21.78 12.64
C ARG A 81 29.79 22.56 12.97
N GLU A 82 30.08 23.61 12.20
CA GLU A 82 31.20 24.52 12.42
C GLU A 82 30.89 25.53 13.54
N GLN A 83 29.65 26.00 13.63
CA GLN A 83 29.17 26.99 14.61
C GLN A 83 28.92 26.40 16.00
N GLU A 84 28.96 25.07 16.15
CA GLU A 84 29.13 24.44 17.46
C GLU A 84 30.44 24.90 18.16
N GLN A 85 31.35 25.56 17.42
CA GLN A 85 32.55 26.22 17.94
C GLN A 85 32.39 27.72 18.22
N GLU A 86 31.34 28.42 17.78
CA GLU A 86 31.19 29.86 18.01
C GLU A 86 29.72 30.33 17.95
N GLN A 87 29.11 30.53 19.10
CA GLN A 87 27.73 31.04 19.17
C GLN A 87 27.67 32.55 18.95
N VAL A 88 26.77 32.99 18.05
CA VAL A 88 25.91 34.20 18.13
C VAL A 88 25.14 34.46 16.81
N ALA A 89 25.61 34.02 15.64
CA ALA A 89 24.96 34.31 14.33
C ALA A 89 23.85 33.32 13.86
N TRP A 90 23.55 32.25 14.63
CA TRP A 90 22.69 31.15 14.17
C TRP A 90 21.20 31.50 14.09
N GLY A 91 20.73 32.40 14.96
CA GLY A 91 19.32 32.77 15.06
C GLY A 91 18.81 33.48 13.80
N GLU A 92 19.56 34.46 13.30
CA GLU A 92 19.21 35.23 12.10
C GLU A 92 19.19 34.35 10.85
N TYR A 93 20.16 33.45 10.73
CA TYR A 93 20.21 32.46 9.66
C TYR A 93 18.99 31.52 9.68
N ARG A 94 18.60 31.04 10.88
CA ARG A 94 17.45 30.14 11.05
C ARG A 94 16.15 30.84 10.64
N GLU A 95 15.95 32.09 11.02
CA GLU A 95 14.75 32.85 10.65
C GLU A 95 14.73 33.19 9.16
N ALA A 96 15.86 33.61 8.58
CA ALA A 96 15.95 33.82 7.14
C ALA A 96 15.57 32.56 6.34
N ALA A 97 16.05 31.38 6.77
CA ALA A 97 15.70 30.11 6.13
C ALA A 97 14.21 29.78 6.28
N ARG A 98 13.60 30.05 7.45
CA ARG A 98 12.16 29.85 7.68
C ARG A 98 11.32 30.77 6.80
N ASP A 99 11.72 32.03 6.66
CA ASP A 99 11.03 32.99 5.81
C ASP A 99 11.08 32.62 4.34
N GLN A 100 12.21 32.10 3.85
CA GLN A 100 12.30 31.58 2.48
C GLN A 100 11.34 30.41 2.26
N VAL A 101 11.20 29.51 3.24
CA VAL A 101 10.23 28.41 3.17
C VAL A 101 8.79 28.94 3.16
N ARG A 102 8.46 29.91 4.01
CA ARG A 102 7.13 30.55 4.03
C ARG A 102 6.80 31.20 2.69
N LYS A 103 7.74 31.97 2.13
CA LYS A 103 7.58 32.63 0.81
C LYS A 103 7.41 31.64 -0.33
N ALA A 104 8.16 30.53 -0.33
CA ALA A 104 8.00 29.50 -1.34
C ALA A 104 6.63 28.81 -1.23
N LYS A 105 6.13 28.57 -0.01
CA LYS A 105 4.81 27.96 0.22
C LYS A 105 3.68 28.87 -0.25
N THR A 106 3.71 30.16 0.12
CA THR A 106 2.69 31.13 -0.30
C THR A 106 2.66 31.30 -1.83
N LEU A 107 3.82 31.27 -2.48
CA LEU A 107 3.89 31.35 -3.95
C LEU A 107 3.21 30.14 -4.63
N ILE A 108 3.41 28.94 -4.09
CA ILE A 108 2.77 27.72 -4.62
C ILE A 108 1.26 27.77 -4.44
N GLU A 109 0.80 28.16 -3.25
CA GLU A 109 -0.63 28.31 -2.94
C GLU A 109 -1.29 29.35 -3.85
N LEU A 110 -0.62 30.48 -4.10
CA LEU A 110 -1.11 31.51 -5.03
C LEU A 110 -1.22 30.98 -6.46
N ASN A 111 -0.22 30.24 -6.94
CA ASN A 111 -0.25 29.63 -8.27
C ASN A 111 -1.40 28.61 -8.41
N LEU A 112 -1.64 27.80 -7.37
CA LEU A 112 -2.74 26.83 -7.31
C LEU A 112 -4.11 27.53 -7.30
N ALA A 113 -4.25 28.63 -6.55
CA ALA A 113 -5.48 29.42 -6.51
C ALA A 113 -5.78 30.07 -7.87
N ARG A 114 -4.76 30.63 -8.53
CA ARG A 114 -4.90 31.24 -9.87
C ARG A 114 -5.31 30.22 -10.93
N ASP A 115 -4.73 29.02 -10.89
CA ASP A 115 -4.99 27.97 -11.87
C ASP A 115 -6.14 27.03 -11.47
N ILE A 116 -6.96 27.40 -10.47
CA ILE A 116 -8.05 26.51 -10.03
C ILE A 116 -9.06 26.24 -11.14
N LYS A 117 -9.25 27.17 -12.07
CA LYS A 117 -10.17 27.00 -13.21
C LYS A 117 -9.60 26.07 -14.29
N GLY A 118 -8.29 26.09 -14.52
CA GLY A 118 -7.60 25.27 -15.52
C GLY A 118 -7.18 23.89 -15.00
N ASN A 119 -6.86 23.78 -13.70
CA ASN A 119 -6.27 22.59 -13.10
C ASN A 119 -6.78 22.32 -11.68
N LYS A 120 -8.09 22.11 -11.53
CA LYS A 120 -8.75 21.74 -10.25
C LYS A 120 -8.07 20.56 -9.55
N LYS A 121 -7.57 19.57 -10.31
CA LYS A 121 -6.95 18.36 -9.77
C LYS A 121 -5.68 18.66 -8.98
N SER A 122 -4.88 19.64 -9.42
CA SER A 122 -3.65 20.03 -8.70
C SER A 122 -3.94 20.65 -7.33
N PHE A 123 -4.99 21.47 -7.23
CA PHE A 123 -5.46 22.08 -5.99
C PHE A 123 -5.91 21.02 -4.97
N TYR A 124 -6.84 20.13 -5.36
CA TYR A 124 -7.31 19.07 -4.46
C TYR A 124 -6.19 18.11 -4.05
N ARG A 125 -5.23 17.84 -4.94
CA ARG A 125 -4.04 17.05 -4.59
C ARG A 125 -3.18 17.76 -3.52
N TYR A 126 -2.91 19.06 -3.68
CA TYR A 126 -2.18 19.85 -2.68
C TYR A 126 -2.88 19.83 -1.32
N ILE A 127 -4.20 20.05 -1.30
CA ILE A 127 -5.01 19.98 -0.07
C ILE A 127 -4.97 18.59 0.56
N GLY A 128 -5.07 17.52 -0.24
CA GLY A 128 -4.95 16.14 0.24
C GLY A 128 -3.56 15.83 0.82
N ASP A 129 -2.50 16.32 0.18
CA ASP A 129 -1.11 16.16 0.64
C ASP A 129 -0.82 16.98 1.91
N GLU A 130 -1.49 18.12 2.11
CA GLU A 130 -1.38 18.98 3.30
C GLU A 130 -2.20 18.43 4.47
N ARG A 131 -3.36 17.81 4.20
CA ARG A 131 -4.28 17.29 5.23
C ARG A 131 -3.68 16.20 6.11
N ARG A 132 -2.56 15.56 5.72
CA ARG A 132 -1.56 14.74 6.47
C ARG A 132 -1.96 13.88 7.69
N THR A 133 -3.20 13.77 8.08
CA THR A 133 -3.76 12.59 8.74
C THR A 133 -4.31 11.72 7.63
N ARG A 134 -3.68 10.56 7.41
CA ARG A 134 -4.45 9.44 6.90
C ARG A 134 -5.61 9.30 7.87
N GLU A 135 -6.83 9.40 7.37
CA GLU A 135 -8.00 8.96 8.12
C GLU A 135 -7.77 7.48 8.41
N ASN A 136 -7.10 7.19 9.52
CA ASN A 136 -7.08 5.86 10.07
C ASN A 136 -8.51 5.61 10.52
N VAL A 137 -8.98 4.38 10.30
CA VAL A 137 -10.26 3.94 10.87
C VAL A 137 -10.23 4.30 12.35
N SER A 138 -11.22 5.09 12.79
CA SER A 138 -11.36 5.49 14.18
C SER A 138 -11.30 4.25 15.07
N PRO A 139 -10.87 4.38 16.34
CA PRO A 139 -10.89 3.26 17.25
C PRO A 139 -12.27 2.58 17.24
N LEU A 140 -12.27 1.25 17.11
CA LEU A 140 -13.49 0.43 17.05
C LEU A 140 -13.73 -0.19 18.42
N TRP A 141 -14.99 -0.50 18.73
CA TRP A 141 -15.31 -1.30 19.91
C TRP A 141 -15.32 -2.78 19.52
N ASN A 142 -14.65 -3.61 20.30
CA ASN A 142 -14.78 -5.06 20.17
C ASN A 142 -16.03 -5.58 20.88
N GLU A 143 -16.31 -6.88 20.73
CA GLU A 143 -17.44 -7.54 21.39
C GLU A 143 -17.30 -7.56 22.93
N THR A 144 -16.08 -7.48 23.44
CA THR A 144 -15.76 -7.43 24.87
C THR A 144 -15.99 -6.05 25.50
N GLY A 145 -16.25 -5.02 24.68
CA GLY A 145 -16.45 -3.65 25.12
C GLY A 145 -15.17 -2.83 25.32
N ASP A 146 -14.03 -3.27 24.77
CA ASP A 146 -12.76 -2.56 24.78
C ASP A 146 -12.54 -1.75 23.49
N LEU A 147 -11.78 -0.66 23.62
CA LEU A 147 -11.46 0.25 22.52
C LEU A 147 -10.20 -0.22 21.76
N VAL A 148 -10.40 -0.66 20.52
CA VAL A 148 -9.36 -1.19 19.64
C VAL A 148 -8.74 -0.09 18.80
N THR A 149 -7.44 0.13 19.00
CA THR A 149 -6.66 1.17 18.29
C THR A 149 -5.70 0.60 17.25
N GLN A 150 -5.33 -0.68 17.35
CA GLN A 150 -4.38 -1.35 16.45
C GLN A 150 -5.05 -1.78 15.13
N ASP A 151 -4.37 -1.54 14.00
CA ASP A 151 -4.96 -1.75 12.67
C ASP A 151 -5.28 -3.23 12.35
N MET A 152 -4.53 -4.18 12.93
CA MET A 152 -4.74 -5.62 12.73
C MET A 152 -6.05 -6.08 13.37
N GLU A 153 -6.25 -5.73 14.63
CA GLU A 153 -7.44 -6.07 15.40
C GLU A 153 -8.70 -5.40 14.81
N LYS A 154 -8.58 -4.16 14.31
CA LYS A 154 -9.68 -3.51 13.57
C LYS A 154 -10.09 -4.28 12.33
N ALA A 155 -9.12 -4.84 11.60
CA ALA A 155 -9.39 -5.61 10.38
C ALA A 155 -10.10 -6.93 10.70
N GLU A 156 -9.72 -7.58 11.81
CA GLU A 156 -10.38 -8.79 12.31
C GLU A 156 -11.84 -8.52 12.69
N ILE A 157 -12.11 -7.49 13.49
CA ILE A 157 -13.48 -7.10 13.88
C ILE A 157 -14.37 -6.85 12.66
N LEU A 158 -13.85 -6.13 11.66
CA LEU A 158 -14.61 -5.84 10.44
C LEU A 158 -14.84 -7.10 9.59
N ASN A 159 -13.86 -8.01 9.55
CA ASN A 159 -13.98 -9.27 8.84
C ASN A 159 -14.99 -10.21 9.51
N ASP A 160 -15.02 -10.27 10.84
CA ASP A 160 -15.98 -11.06 11.60
C ASP A 160 -17.40 -10.52 11.46
N PHE A 161 -17.56 -9.19 11.51
CA PHE A 161 -18.85 -8.54 11.21
C PHE A 161 -19.32 -8.86 9.79
N PHE A 162 -18.42 -8.75 8.80
CA PHE A 162 -18.73 -9.10 7.43
C PHE A 162 -19.16 -10.56 7.31
N ALA A 163 -18.40 -11.50 7.87
CA ALA A 163 -18.75 -12.92 7.87
C ALA A 163 -20.12 -13.18 8.50
N SER A 164 -20.43 -12.53 9.63
CA SER A 164 -21.72 -12.66 10.33
C SER A 164 -22.92 -12.24 9.48
N VAL A 165 -22.77 -11.24 8.60
CA VAL A 165 -23.85 -10.77 7.73
C VAL A 165 -24.10 -11.74 6.57
N PHE A 166 -23.07 -12.49 6.14
CA PHE A 166 -23.18 -13.45 5.03
C PHE A 166 -23.41 -14.90 5.47
N THR A 167 -23.21 -15.22 6.75
CA THR A 167 -23.71 -16.46 7.35
C THR A 167 -25.18 -16.29 7.74
N ASP A 168 -26.06 -16.42 6.76
CA ASP A 168 -27.48 -16.65 7.03
C ASP A 168 -27.62 -17.96 7.81
N LYS A 169 -28.50 -17.97 8.82
CA LYS A 169 -28.85 -19.15 9.62
C LYS A 169 -29.48 -20.21 8.72
N SER A 170 -28.66 -21.01 8.04
CA SER A 170 -29.06 -22.27 7.42
C SER A 170 -29.20 -23.34 8.52
N SER A 171 -30.01 -23.04 9.54
CA SER A 171 -30.51 -24.08 10.44
C SER A 171 -31.53 -24.92 9.68
N SER A 172 -31.16 -26.19 9.52
CA SER A 172 -31.94 -27.34 9.04
C SER A 172 -32.40 -27.31 7.59
N CYS A 173 -31.53 -27.76 6.69
CA CYS A 173 -31.92 -28.75 5.69
C CYS A 173 -30.78 -29.75 5.54
N THR A 174 -30.89 -30.88 6.26
CA THR A 174 -30.11 -32.08 6.00
C THR A 174 -30.54 -32.64 4.65
N ALA A 175 -30.06 -32.04 3.57
CA ALA A 175 -30.20 -32.57 2.22
C ALA A 175 -29.03 -33.52 1.96
N LYS A 176 -29.35 -34.81 1.87
CA LYS A 176 -28.40 -35.86 1.49
C LYS A 176 -27.71 -35.46 0.19
N VAL A 177 -26.38 -35.44 0.23
CA VAL A 177 -25.52 -35.28 -0.94
C VAL A 177 -25.71 -36.50 -1.84
N THR A 178 -26.34 -36.31 -3.00
CA THR A 178 -26.12 -37.16 -4.18
C THR A 178 -25.18 -36.41 -5.11
N GLU A 179 -24.07 -37.06 -5.46
CA GLU A 179 -23.02 -36.57 -6.35
C GLU A 179 -23.59 -36.02 -7.67
N GLY A 180 -23.21 -34.79 -8.00
CA GLY A 180 -23.57 -34.11 -9.24
C GLY A 180 -22.32 -33.56 -9.92
N LYS A 181 -21.75 -34.39 -10.79
CA LYS A 181 -20.85 -34.12 -11.92
C LYS A 181 -20.53 -32.63 -12.18
N GLY A 182 -19.25 -32.28 -12.08
CA GLY A 182 -18.72 -30.99 -12.56
C GLY A 182 -19.04 -30.77 -14.04
N ARG A 183 -19.41 -29.54 -14.37
CA ARG A 183 -19.42 -29.04 -15.74
C ARG A 183 -18.46 -27.86 -15.83
N ASP A 184 -17.54 -28.00 -16.78
CA ASP A 184 -16.60 -27.01 -17.25
C ASP A 184 -17.31 -25.71 -17.63
N TRP A 185 -16.78 -24.59 -17.16
CA TRP A 185 -17.06 -23.26 -17.71
C TRP A 185 -15.88 -22.87 -18.59
N GLU A 186 -15.86 -23.41 -19.82
CA GLU A 186 -15.08 -22.84 -20.90
C GLU A 186 -16.02 -22.22 -21.92
N ASN A 187 -15.68 -20.98 -22.30
CA ASN A 187 -16.17 -20.22 -23.46
C ASN A 187 -17.50 -19.45 -23.30
N GLU A 188 -17.42 -18.24 -22.74
CA GLU A 188 -18.15 -17.11 -23.33
C GLU A 188 -17.15 -15.99 -23.66
N GLU A 189 -16.94 -15.77 -24.96
CA GLU A 189 -16.34 -14.54 -25.48
C GLU A 189 -17.33 -13.36 -25.34
N PRO A 190 -16.87 -12.13 -25.05
CA PRO A 190 -17.68 -10.92 -25.14
C PRO A 190 -17.52 -10.26 -26.53
N PRO A 191 -18.12 -9.09 -26.80
CA PRO A 191 -19.52 -8.70 -26.89
C PRO A 191 -19.83 -8.10 -28.29
N THR A 192 -21.08 -7.69 -28.58
CA THR A 192 -21.32 -6.77 -29.72
C THR A 192 -22.14 -5.56 -29.30
N VAL A 193 -21.50 -4.40 -29.44
CA VAL A 193 -22.04 -3.04 -29.41
C VAL A 193 -23.22 -2.89 -30.36
N GLY A 194 -24.31 -2.29 -29.88
CA GLY A 194 -25.31 -1.61 -30.71
C GLY A 194 -25.38 -0.16 -30.26
N GLU A 195 -24.86 0.74 -31.08
CA GLU A 195 -25.18 2.18 -31.00
C GLU A 195 -26.65 2.38 -31.35
N ASP A 196 -27.34 3.28 -30.66
CA ASP A 196 -28.31 4.13 -31.36
C ASP A 196 -28.46 5.49 -30.68
N LYS A 197 -28.33 6.53 -31.50
CA LYS A 197 -28.78 7.91 -31.24
C LYS A 197 -30.30 7.92 -31.53
N VAL A 198 -31.12 8.68 -30.82
CA VAL A 198 -31.38 10.14 -30.94
C VAL A 198 -32.09 10.61 -29.67
#